data_AF-A0A6M2E4V0-F1
#
_entry.id   AF-A0A6M2E4V0-F1
#
_cell.length_a   1.000
_cell.length_b   1.000
_cell.length_c   1.000
_cell.angle_alpha   90.00
_cell.angle_beta   90.00
_cell.angle_gamma   90.00
#
_symmetry.space_group_name_H-M   'P 1'
#
loop_
_entity.id
_entity.type
_entity.pdbx_description
1 polymer ?
#
loop_
_entity_poly.entity_id
_entity_poly.type
_entity_poly.pdbx_seq_one_letter_code
_entity_poly.pdbx_strand_id
1 'polypeptide(L)'
;RIRLQNTLPVLSSEDLKDIEDTSPASGTNSKFCFSVTDADLEALSAHMPVIAYVGGYCAHAALKVLKCADCRESLVVDKEETELENEPDSLIARLDRGGLKLPSPFVVTVVKYAEVVVKKLTEKDNCSEFLETANQRKLVRQPTLESQPQEITECVNGHTYELLVILVANCATNVLLNNLCKQRNYLQRVAKEECAKKRKACIFVDKS
;
A
#
# COMPACT_ATOMS: atom_id res chain seq x y z
N ARG A 1 -0.70 -23.93 9.02
CA ARG A 1 -0.25 -22.66 9.63
C ARG A 1 0.41 -21.83 8.53
N ILE A 2 -0.35 -20.93 7.88
CA ILE A 2 0.17 -20.10 6.79
C ILE A 2 1.13 -19.08 7.40
N ARG A 3 2.40 -19.08 6.98
CA ARG A 3 3.37 -18.07 7.41
C ARG A 3 3.00 -16.74 6.75
N LEU A 4 2.61 -15.75 7.55
CA LEU A 4 2.36 -14.36 7.11
C LEU A 4 3.55 -13.75 6.34
N GLN A 5 4.74 -14.32 6.52
CA GLN A 5 5.99 -14.01 5.80
C GLN A 5 5.92 -14.29 4.28
N ASN A 6 4.95 -15.09 3.83
CA ASN A 6 4.72 -15.38 2.40
C ASN A 6 3.59 -14.53 1.80
N THR A 7 2.84 -13.79 2.62
CA THR A 7 1.73 -12.93 2.20
C THR A 7 2.06 -11.44 2.28
N LEU A 8 3.10 -11.07 3.03
CA LEU A 8 3.66 -9.73 3.01
C LEU A 8 5.12 -9.79 2.56
N PRO A 9 5.46 -9.28 1.38
CA PRO A 9 6.84 -9.25 0.97
C PRO A 9 7.61 -8.27 1.85
N VAL A 10 8.82 -8.69 2.21
CA VAL A 10 9.86 -7.79 2.71
C VAL A 10 10.21 -6.86 1.55
N LEU A 11 9.86 -5.58 1.70
CA LEU A 11 10.12 -4.50 0.75
C LEU A 11 11.60 -4.12 0.79
N SER A 12 12.19 -3.81 -0.36
CA SER A 12 13.62 -3.53 -0.47
C SER A 12 13.93 -2.03 -0.37
N SER A 13 15.21 -1.69 -0.29
CA SER A 13 15.69 -0.30 -0.23
C SER A 13 15.41 0.49 -1.51
N GLU A 14 15.18 -0.20 -2.63
CA GLU A 14 14.91 0.37 -3.94
C GLU A 14 13.48 0.92 -4.00
N ASP A 15 12.52 0.24 -3.36
CA ASP A 15 11.12 0.67 -3.26
C ASP A 15 10.96 2.06 -2.59
N LEU A 16 11.96 2.48 -1.80
CA LEU A 16 12.00 3.79 -1.12
C LEU A 16 12.48 4.95 -2.02
N LYS A 17 13.19 4.65 -3.12
CA LYS A 17 13.81 5.69 -3.96
C LYS A 17 12.82 6.31 -4.94
N ASP A 18 11.76 5.59 -5.29
CA ASP A 18 10.84 6.01 -6.35
C ASP A 18 9.76 7.00 -5.89
N ILE A 19 9.83 7.58 -4.69
CA ILE A 19 8.77 8.44 -4.12
C ILE A 19 8.78 9.87 -4.70
N GLU A 20 9.82 10.25 -5.45
CA GLU A 20 10.16 11.64 -5.84
C GLU A 20 9.23 12.33 -6.86
N ASP A 21 8.12 11.72 -7.30
CA ASP A 21 7.11 12.41 -8.12
C ASP A 21 6.09 13.14 -7.21
N THR A 22 6.54 14.24 -6.63
CA THR A 22 5.78 15.11 -5.70
C THR A 22 5.05 16.26 -6.38
N SER A 23 5.02 16.33 -7.72
CA SER A 23 4.39 17.45 -8.42
C SER A 23 2.87 17.48 -8.20
N PRO A 24 2.31 18.57 -7.64
CA PRO A 24 0.86 18.81 -7.64
C PRO A 24 0.47 19.27 -9.06
N ALA A 25 0.29 18.32 -9.98
CA ALA A 25 -0.01 18.63 -11.38
C ALA A 25 -1.46 18.29 -11.74
N SER A 26 -2.20 19.37 -11.99
CA SER A 26 -3.45 19.57 -12.72
C SER A 26 -4.10 18.34 -13.38
N GLY A 27 -5.39 18.17 -13.06
CA GLY A 27 -6.44 17.54 -13.85
C GLY A 27 -6.04 16.40 -14.78
N THR A 28 -5.98 15.19 -14.25
CA THR A 28 -6.27 14.01 -15.07
C THR A 28 -7.76 13.77 -15.02
N ASN A 29 -8.43 13.91 -16.18
CA ASN A 29 -9.78 13.37 -16.35
C ASN A 29 -9.69 11.85 -16.17
N SER A 30 -9.92 11.38 -14.95
CA SER A 30 -9.97 9.95 -14.65
C SER A 30 -11.10 9.34 -15.47
N LYS A 31 -10.74 8.56 -16.48
CA LYS A 31 -11.69 7.74 -17.25
C LYS A 31 -12.36 6.66 -16.37
N PHE A 32 -11.83 6.43 -15.17
CA PHE A 32 -12.38 5.53 -14.17
C PHE A 32 -13.41 6.25 -13.30
N CYS A 33 -14.64 5.75 -13.30
CA CYS A 33 -15.73 6.24 -12.45
C CYS A 33 -15.96 5.25 -11.31
N PHE A 34 -15.36 5.51 -10.15
CA PHE A 34 -15.63 4.78 -8.91
C PHE A 34 -15.61 5.73 -7.72
N SER A 35 -16.36 5.37 -6.68
CA SER A 35 -16.33 6.06 -5.38
C SER A 35 -15.83 5.11 -4.30
N VAL A 36 -15.07 5.63 -3.35
CA VAL A 36 -14.73 4.91 -2.11
C VAL A 36 -15.88 5.06 -1.13
N THR A 37 -16.38 3.95 -0.60
CA THR A 37 -17.49 3.92 0.36
C THR A 37 -17.02 3.45 1.73
N ASP A 38 -17.77 3.77 2.78
CA ASP A 38 -17.46 3.29 4.14
C ASP A 38 -17.44 1.76 4.22
N ALA A 39 -18.27 1.08 3.42
CA ALA A 39 -18.27 -0.37 3.32
C ALA A 39 -16.94 -0.92 2.77
N ASP A 40 -16.32 -0.22 1.81
CA ASP A 40 -15.01 -0.60 1.27
C ASP A 40 -13.92 -0.50 2.36
N LEU A 41 -14.00 0.55 3.19
CA LEU A 41 -13.05 0.81 4.28
C LEU A 41 -13.24 -0.15 5.45
N GLU A 42 -14.48 -0.57 5.74
CA GLU A 42 -14.80 -1.54 6.78
C GLU A 42 -14.38 -2.95 6.37
N ALA A 43 -14.46 -3.31 5.08
CA ALA A 43 -13.95 -4.58 4.57
C ALA A 43 -12.44 -4.78 4.81
N LEU A 44 -11.70 -3.72 5.12
CA LEU A 44 -10.28 -3.75 5.47
C LEU A 44 -10.01 -4.02 6.96
N SER A 45 -11.02 -4.06 7.83
CA SER A 45 -10.85 -4.23 9.28
C SER A 45 -10.07 -5.51 9.64
N ALA A 46 -10.33 -6.61 8.93
CA ALA A 46 -9.60 -7.87 9.10
C ALA A 46 -8.11 -7.80 8.70
N HIS A 47 -7.73 -6.79 7.91
CA HIS A 47 -6.37 -6.57 7.40
C HIS A 47 -5.63 -5.43 8.10
N MET A 48 -6.20 -4.84 9.15
CA MET A 48 -5.61 -3.70 9.86
C MET A 48 -4.16 -3.90 10.32
N PRO A 49 -3.73 -5.08 10.81
CA PRO A 49 -2.33 -5.28 11.17
C PRO A 49 -1.38 -5.14 9.96
N VAL A 50 -1.83 -5.57 8.78
CA VAL A 50 -1.09 -5.47 7.52
C VAL A 50 -1.02 -4.01 7.06
N ILE A 51 -2.14 -3.31 7.12
CA ILE A 51 -2.25 -1.91 6.74
C ILE A 51 -1.38 -1.04 7.63
N ALA A 52 -1.39 -1.29 8.94
CA ALA A 52 -0.54 -0.59 9.89
C ALA A 52 0.95 -0.88 9.61
N TYR A 53 1.32 -2.12 9.26
CA TYR A 53 2.68 -2.44 8.84
C TYR A 53 3.12 -1.63 7.60
N VAL A 54 2.28 -1.60 6.55
CA VAL A 54 2.55 -0.81 5.34
C VAL A 54 2.60 0.69 5.67
N GLY A 55 1.70 1.17 6.54
CA GLY A 55 1.71 2.54 7.02
C GLY A 55 3.00 2.92 7.73
N GLY A 56 3.50 2.07 8.62
CA GLY A 56 4.78 2.30 9.31
C GLY A 56 5.96 2.44 8.34
N TYR A 57 5.95 1.65 7.26
CA TYR A 57 6.94 1.74 6.18
C TYR A 57 6.76 3.05 5.38
N CYS A 58 5.54 3.41 5.01
CA CYS A 58 5.25 4.64 4.28
C CYS A 58 5.64 5.89 5.07
N ALA A 59 5.34 5.91 6.37
CA ALA A 59 5.74 6.99 7.28
C ALA A 59 7.27 7.12 7.34
N HIS A 60 7.99 6.00 7.48
CA HIS A 60 9.45 6.00 7.45
C HIS A 60 10.00 6.56 6.13
N ALA A 61 9.42 6.14 5.01
CA ALA A 61 9.83 6.58 3.69
C ALA A 61 9.59 8.09 3.47
N ALA A 62 8.40 8.59 3.84
CA ALA A 62 8.08 10.00 3.77
C ALA A 62 9.02 10.86 4.64
N LEU A 63 9.35 10.39 5.86
CA LEU A 63 10.28 11.10 6.74
C LEU A 63 11.71 11.15 6.21
N LYS A 64 12.14 10.12 5.48
CA LYS A 64 13.45 10.13 4.82
C LYS A 64 13.54 11.20 3.73
N VAL A 65 12.43 11.48 3.05
CA VAL A 65 12.32 12.54 2.03
C VAL A 65 12.23 13.92 2.69
N LEU A 66 11.31 14.09 3.64
CA LEU A 66 11.00 15.40 4.24
C LEU A 66 12.06 15.90 5.23
N LYS A 67 12.70 14.99 5.99
CA LYS A 67 13.65 15.31 7.07
C LYS A 67 13.15 16.39 8.03
N CYS A 68 11.84 16.39 8.32
CA CYS A 68 11.17 17.41 9.13
C CYS A 68 10.65 16.82 10.44
N ALA A 69 10.96 17.48 11.56
CA ALA A 69 10.52 17.09 12.90
C ALA A 69 9.00 17.24 13.06
N ASP A 70 8.42 18.37 12.66
CA ASP A 70 6.96 18.58 12.72
C ASP A 70 6.19 17.53 11.92
N CYS A 71 6.65 17.21 10.70
CA CYS A 71 6.03 16.16 9.89
C CYS A 71 6.14 14.78 10.54
N ARG A 72 7.13 14.56 11.42
CA ARG A 72 7.25 13.32 12.20
C ARG A 72 6.07 13.15 13.13
N GLU A 73 5.66 14.20 13.82
CA GLU A 73 4.51 14.19 14.74
C GLU A 73 3.20 13.91 13.98
N SER A 74 3.08 14.39 12.74
CA SER A 74 1.92 14.08 11.90
C SER A 74 1.91 12.65 11.34
N LEU A 75 3.09 12.05 11.12
CA LEU A 75 3.24 10.76 10.41
C LEU A 75 3.40 9.55 11.34
N VAL A 76 3.90 9.75 12.55
CA VAL A 76 4.32 8.67 13.46
C VAL A 76 3.78 8.93 14.86
N VAL A 77 3.29 7.88 15.51
CA VAL A 77 2.98 7.91 16.94
C VAL A 77 4.20 7.44 17.72
N ASP A 78 4.55 8.15 18.79
CA ASP A 78 5.63 7.72 19.65
C ASP A 78 5.22 6.47 20.44
N LYS A 79 6.06 5.43 20.34
CA LYS A 79 5.77 4.09 20.88
C LYS A 79 5.58 4.12 22.41
N GLU A 80 6.20 5.08 23.08
CA GLU A 80 6.16 5.28 24.54
C GLU A 80 4.86 5.97 25.00
N GLU A 81 4.18 6.72 24.13
CA GLU A 81 2.93 7.42 24.47
C GLU A 81 1.68 6.54 24.27
N THR A 82 1.81 5.48 23.48
CA THR A 82 0.75 4.49 23.36
C THR A 82 0.81 3.48 24.49
N GLU A 83 -0.28 3.35 25.26
CA GLU A 83 -0.58 2.22 26.16
C GLU A 83 -0.64 0.84 25.45
N LEU A 84 -0.13 0.75 24.21
CA LEU A 84 0.06 -0.46 23.41
C LEU A 84 1.23 -1.33 23.91
N GLU A 85 1.84 -1.00 25.04
CA GLU A 85 2.88 -1.82 25.69
C GLU A 85 2.45 -3.27 25.98
N ASN A 86 1.17 -3.63 25.80
CA ASN A 86 0.67 -4.97 26.09
C ASN A 86 -0.21 -5.61 24.99
N GLU A 87 0.02 -5.31 23.70
CA GLU A 87 -0.46 -6.19 22.62
C GLU A 87 0.74 -6.89 21.94
N PRO A 88 1.30 -7.95 22.57
CA PRO A 88 2.45 -8.71 22.06
C PRO A 88 2.19 -9.37 20.69
N ASP A 89 0.94 -9.33 20.22
CA ASP A 89 0.51 -9.86 18.93
C ASP A 89 0.40 -8.81 17.81
N SER A 90 0.73 -7.54 18.06
CA SER A 90 0.73 -6.54 16.99
C SER A 90 1.73 -6.94 15.90
N LEU A 91 1.28 -6.99 14.65
CA LEU A 91 2.09 -7.43 13.51
C LEU A 91 3.36 -6.56 13.36
N ILE A 92 3.26 -5.28 13.72
CA ILE A 92 4.36 -4.33 13.75
C ILE A 92 5.40 -4.78 14.78
N ALA A 93 5.01 -5.04 16.04
CA ALA A 93 5.95 -5.50 17.07
C ALA A 93 6.65 -6.81 16.69
N ARG A 94 5.93 -7.72 16.01
CA ARG A 94 6.48 -9.02 15.58
C ARG A 94 7.40 -8.97 14.36
N LEU A 95 7.23 -7.97 13.49
CA LEU A 95 8.00 -7.83 12.24
C LEU A 95 9.05 -6.71 12.30
N ASP A 96 9.03 -5.88 13.34
CA ASP A 96 10.00 -4.81 13.52
C ASP A 96 11.39 -5.39 13.78
N ARG A 97 12.38 -4.87 13.06
CA ARG A 97 13.82 -5.19 13.21
C ARG A 97 14.60 -3.98 13.74
N GLY A 98 13.93 -3.05 14.41
CA GLY A 98 14.51 -1.84 15.01
C GLY A 98 14.39 -0.60 14.12
N GLY A 99 13.58 -0.62 13.06
CA GLY A 99 13.48 0.48 12.09
C GLY A 99 12.06 0.87 11.69
N LEU A 100 11.06 0.02 12.00
CA LEU A 100 9.68 0.28 11.60
C LEU A 100 9.02 1.24 12.60
N LYS A 101 8.40 2.29 12.07
CA LYS A 101 7.69 3.30 12.84
C LYS A 101 6.23 2.89 13.05
N LEU A 102 5.64 3.28 14.17
CA LEU A 102 4.20 3.12 14.40
C LEU A 102 3.48 4.24 13.65
N PRO A 103 2.68 3.96 12.60
CA PRO A 103 2.04 5.02 11.82
C PRO A 103 0.98 5.76 12.63
N SER A 104 0.81 7.05 12.34
CA SER A 104 -0.34 7.81 12.83
C SER A 104 -1.66 7.35 12.20
N PRO A 105 -2.82 7.64 12.83
CA PRO A 105 -4.13 7.38 12.23
C PRO A 105 -4.30 8.02 10.86
N PHE A 106 -3.67 9.18 10.64
CA PHE A 106 -3.59 9.83 9.33
C PHE A 106 -2.95 8.91 8.28
N VAL A 107 -1.75 8.39 8.56
CA VAL A 107 -1.04 7.50 7.63
C VAL A 107 -1.84 6.22 7.36
N VAL A 108 -2.42 5.62 8.40
CA VAL A 108 -3.27 4.43 8.25
C VAL A 108 -4.46 4.72 7.32
N THR A 109 -5.11 5.87 7.49
CA THR A 109 -6.24 6.30 6.65
C THR A 109 -5.81 6.42 5.19
N VAL A 110 -4.72 7.14 4.90
CA VAL A 110 -4.21 7.28 3.52
C VAL A 110 -3.90 5.92 2.89
N VAL A 111 -3.29 4.99 3.64
CA VAL A 111 -3.00 3.64 3.12
C VAL A 111 -4.29 2.84 2.87
N LYS A 112 -5.30 2.93 3.74
CA LYS A 112 -6.62 2.28 3.52
C LYS A 112 -7.24 2.76 2.21
N TYR A 113 -7.28 4.08 2.00
CA TYR A 113 -7.83 4.67 0.79
C TYR A 113 -7.05 4.23 -0.45
N ALA A 114 -5.72 4.29 -0.42
CA ALA A 114 -4.88 3.81 -1.52
C ALA A 114 -5.14 2.32 -1.83
N GLU A 115 -5.31 1.47 -0.82
CA GLU A 115 -5.64 0.05 -1.00
C GLU A 115 -7.00 -0.16 -1.67
N VAL A 116 -8.04 0.55 -1.22
CA VAL A 116 -9.38 0.46 -1.85
C VAL A 116 -9.31 0.94 -3.30
N VAL A 117 -8.66 2.07 -3.55
CA VAL A 117 -8.51 2.63 -4.89
C VAL A 117 -7.80 1.64 -5.81
N VAL A 118 -6.67 1.06 -5.38
CA VAL A 118 -5.96 0.03 -6.16
C VAL A 118 -6.85 -1.19 -6.40
N LYS A 119 -7.63 -1.64 -5.41
CA LYS A 119 -8.57 -2.76 -5.58
C LYS A 119 -9.58 -2.45 -6.68
N LYS A 120 -10.24 -1.29 -6.65
CA LYS A 120 -11.22 -0.89 -7.66
C LYS A 120 -10.62 -0.72 -9.05
N LEU A 121 -9.41 -0.16 -9.14
CA LEU A 121 -8.67 -0.02 -10.41
C LEU A 121 -8.19 -1.37 -10.97
N THR A 122 -8.11 -2.40 -10.13
CA THR A 122 -7.65 -3.74 -10.53
C THR A 122 -8.79 -4.77 -10.63
N GLU A 123 -10.04 -4.33 -10.47
CA GLU A 123 -11.22 -5.09 -10.88
C GLU A 123 -11.16 -5.37 -12.39
N LYS A 124 -11.75 -6.48 -12.82
CA LYS A 124 -11.54 -7.06 -14.17
C LYS A 124 -11.74 -6.05 -15.30
N ASP A 125 -12.72 -5.17 -15.16
CA ASP A 125 -13.12 -4.23 -16.22
C ASP A 125 -12.17 -3.02 -16.33
N ASN A 126 -11.46 -2.70 -15.25
CA ASN A 126 -10.52 -1.57 -15.20
C ASN A 126 -9.05 -2.00 -15.34
N CYS A 127 -8.76 -3.28 -15.03
CA CYS A 127 -7.41 -3.74 -14.75
C CYS A 127 -6.44 -3.61 -15.93
N SER A 128 -6.86 -3.94 -17.16
CA SER A 128 -5.97 -3.82 -18.33
C SER A 128 -5.58 -2.37 -18.58
N GLU A 129 -6.56 -1.47 -18.57
CA GLU A 129 -6.34 -0.05 -18.81
C GLU A 129 -5.49 0.60 -17.70
N PHE A 130 -5.76 0.24 -16.44
CA PHE A 130 -4.96 0.70 -15.31
C PHE A 130 -3.50 0.27 -15.42
N LEU A 131 -3.24 -1.00 -15.75
CA LEU A 131 -1.88 -1.52 -15.83
C LEU A 131 -1.10 -0.98 -17.05
N GLU A 132 -1.79 -0.64 -18.13
CA GLU A 132 -1.19 -0.02 -19.33
C GLU A 132 -0.89 1.48 -19.15
N THR A 133 -1.41 2.11 -18.09
CA THR A 133 -1.18 3.54 -17.84
C THR A 133 0.26 3.81 -17.43
N ALA A 134 0.88 4.84 -18.01
CA ALA A 134 2.28 5.19 -17.75
C ALA A 134 2.57 5.68 -16.31
N ASN A 135 1.56 6.24 -15.61
CA ASN A 135 1.70 6.72 -14.24
C ASN A 135 0.53 6.22 -13.37
N GLN A 136 0.60 4.96 -12.93
CA GLN A 136 -0.41 4.35 -12.06
C GLN A 136 -0.51 5.08 -10.70
N ARG A 137 0.61 5.63 -10.20
CA ARG A 137 0.63 6.40 -8.94
C ARG A 137 -0.28 7.62 -9.00
N LYS A 138 -0.26 8.37 -10.11
CA LYS A 138 -1.15 9.53 -10.28
C LYS A 138 -2.63 9.14 -10.20
N LEU A 139 -3.00 8.01 -10.82
CA LEU A 139 -4.38 7.49 -10.80
C LEU A 139 -4.85 7.06 -9.40
N VAL A 140 -3.94 6.60 -8.54
CA VAL A 140 -4.28 6.22 -7.16
C VAL A 140 -4.28 7.42 -6.23
N ARG A 141 -3.28 8.29 -6.38
CA ARG A 141 -3.05 9.46 -5.52
C ARG A 141 -4.20 10.45 -5.57
N GLN A 142 -4.67 10.79 -6.77
CA GLN A 142 -5.71 11.81 -6.95
C GLN A 142 -7.01 11.49 -6.16
N PRO A 143 -7.66 10.33 -6.37
CA PRO A 143 -8.86 9.99 -5.60
C PRO A 143 -8.56 9.77 -4.11
N THR A 144 -7.34 9.35 -3.76
CA THR A 144 -6.92 9.22 -2.34
C THR A 144 -6.89 10.58 -1.65
N LEU A 145 -6.33 11.60 -2.31
CA LEU A 145 -6.26 12.98 -1.82
C LEU A 145 -7.65 13.62 -1.75
N GLU A 146 -8.46 13.46 -2.79
CA GLU A 146 -9.85 13.97 -2.84
C GLU A 146 -10.74 13.37 -1.74
N SER A 147 -10.39 12.20 -1.21
CA SER A 147 -11.11 11.54 -0.12
C SER A 147 -10.63 11.93 1.28
N GLN A 148 -9.56 12.73 1.40
CA GLN A 148 -9.08 13.20 2.71
C GLN A 148 -9.77 14.50 3.12
N PRO A 149 -10.00 14.74 4.42
CA PRO A 149 -10.45 16.04 4.90
C PRO A 149 -9.43 17.12 4.50
N GLN A 150 -9.91 18.19 3.86
CA GLN A 150 -9.08 19.32 3.46
C GLN A 150 -8.78 20.23 4.65
N GLU A 151 -7.98 19.77 5.60
CA GLU A 151 -7.39 20.65 6.60
C GLU A 151 -6.04 21.15 6.07
N ILE A 152 -6.02 22.40 5.60
CA ILE A 152 -4.78 23.04 5.16
C ILE A 152 -3.96 23.38 6.41
N THR A 153 -3.09 22.45 6.78
CA THR A 153 -2.04 22.70 7.76
C THR A 153 -0.69 22.60 7.06
N GLU A 154 0.06 23.70 7.12
CA GLU A 154 1.45 23.77 6.66
C GLU A 154 2.36 23.70 7.87
N CYS A 155 3.42 22.89 7.80
CA CYS A 155 4.42 22.88 8.87
C CYS A 155 5.38 24.07 8.76
N VAL A 156 6.27 24.26 9.75
CA VAL A 156 7.23 25.36 9.74
C VAL A 156 8.22 25.33 8.57
N ASN A 157 8.36 24.17 7.92
CA ASN A 157 9.20 23.98 6.72
C ASN A 157 8.41 24.15 5.41
N GLY A 158 7.14 24.59 5.47
CA GLY A 158 6.29 24.80 4.30
C GLY A 158 5.76 23.51 3.66
N HIS A 159 5.84 22.37 4.35
CA HIS A 159 5.23 21.14 3.85
C HIS A 159 3.73 21.16 4.12
N THR A 160 2.95 21.04 3.06
CA THR A 160 1.49 21.02 3.13
C THR A 160 0.97 19.63 3.49
N TYR A 161 -0.24 19.58 4.06
CA TYR A 161 -0.98 18.32 4.23
C TYR A 161 -1.09 17.52 2.92
N GLU A 162 -1.35 18.19 1.79
CA GLU A 162 -1.38 17.58 0.47
C GLU A 162 -0.07 16.85 0.16
N LEU A 163 1.08 17.48 0.39
CA LEU A 163 2.38 16.86 0.19
C LEU A 163 2.55 15.57 1.02
N LEU A 164 2.08 15.58 2.28
CA LEU A 164 2.15 14.39 3.13
C LEU A 164 1.30 13.24 2.57
N VAL A 165 0.07 13.53 2.14
CA VAL A 165 -0.81 12.54 1.52
C VAL A 165 -0.17 11.99 0.25
N ILE A 166 0.39 12.85 -0.61
CA ILE A 166 1.05 12.47 -1.86
C ILE A 166 2.20 11.49 -1.60
N LEU A 167 3.08 11.80 -0.64
CA LEU A 167 4.23 10.96 -0.31
C LEU A 167 3.80 9.58 0.20
N VAL A 168 2.84 9.56 1.14
CA VAL A 168 2.32 8.31 1.72
C VAL A 168 1.58 7.49 0.67
N ALA A 169 0.70 8.10 -0.12
CA ALA A 169 -0.08 7.42 -1.16
C ALA A 169 0.81 6.86 -2.28
N ASN A 170 1.82 7.62 -2.74
CA ASN A 170 2.78 7.14 -3.73
C ASN A 170 3.54 5.91 -3.20
N CYS A 171 4.03 5.96 -1.95
CA CYS A 171 4.73 4.84 -1.32
C CYS A 171 3.82 3.62 -1.19
N ALA A 172 2.62 3.79 -0.65
CA ALA A 172 1.62 2.73 -0.51
C ALA A 172 1.27 2.11 -1.86
N THR A 173 1.08 2.92 -2.90
CA THR A 173 0.78 2.45 -4.25
C THR A 173 1.88 1.54 -4.80
N ASN A 174 3.15 1.93 -4.65
CA ASN A 174 4.28 1.10 -5.08
C ASN A 174 4.26 -0.26 -4.37
N VAL A 175 4.05 -0.25 -3.05
CA VAL A 175 3.94 -1.49 -2.27
C VAL A 175 2.79 -2.36 -2.77
N LEU A 176 1.60 -1.79 -2.95
CA LEU A 176 0.41 -2.50 -3.39
C LEU A 176 0.58 -3.09 -4.80
N LEU A 177 1.12 -2.33 -5.74
CA LEU A 177 1.37 -2.78 -7.12
C LEU A 177 2.43 -3.87 -7.19
N ASN A 178 3.52 -3.74 -6.43
CA ASN A 178 4.55 -4.77 -6.32
C ASN A 178 3.97 -6.07 -5.76
N ASN A 179 3.11 -5.97 -4.74
CA ASN A 179 2.44 -7.11 -4.12
C ASN A 179 1.48 -7.78 -5.11
N LEU A 180 0.68 -7.00 -5.82
CA LEU A 180 -0.24 -7.47 -6.84
C LEU A 180 0.50 -8.24 -7.95
N CYS A 181 1.61 -7.68 -8.45
CA CYS A 181 2.42 -8.33 -9.48
C CYS A 181 3.00 -9.66 -8.99
N LYS A 182 3.58 -9.68 -7.78
CA LYS A 182 4.12 -10.90 -7.15
C LYS A 182 3.04 -11.97 -6.97
N GLN A 183 1.85 -11.58 -6.50
CA GLN A 183 0.72 -12.49 -6.31
C GLN A 183 0.22 -13.07 -7.64
N ARG A 184 0.05 -12.25 -8.67
CA ARG A 184 -0.36 -12.73 -10.02
C ARG A 184 0.66 -13.67 -10.62
N ASN A 185 1.94 -13.33 -10.53
CA ASN A 185 3.03 -14.19 -11.01
C ASN A 185 3.08 -15.54 -10.29
N TYR A 186 2.86 -15.53 -8.96
CA TYR A 186 2.75 -16.75 -8.17
C TYR A 186 1.59 -17.63 -8.64
N LEU A 187 0.39 -17.07 -8.79
CA LEU A 187 -0.79 -17.81 -9.24
C LEU A 187 -0.60 -18.40 -10.65
N GLN A 188 0.00 -17.64 -11.57
CA GLN A 188 0.32 -18.13 -12.91
C GLN A 188 1.33 -19.29 -12.86
N ARG A 189 2.34 -19.23 -11.98
CA ARG A 189 3.31 -20.31 -11.81
C ARG A 189 2.63 -21.59 -11.30
N VAL A 190 1.81 -21.48 -10.26
CA VAL A 190 1.05 -22.61 -9.70
C VAL A 190 0.15 -23.25 -10.76
N ALA A 191 -0.60 -22.44 -11.51
CA ALA A 191 -1.47 -22.95 -12.58
C ALA A 191 -0.68 -23.69 -13.69
N LYS A 192 0.49 -23.18 -14.07
CA LYS A 192 1.38 -23.84 -15.04
C LYS A 192 1.89 -25.18 -14.52
N GLU A 193 2.29 -25.25 -13.25
CA GLU A 193 2.74 -26.47 -12.59
C GLU A 193 1.61 -27.53 -12.51
N GLU A 194 0.39 -27.13 -12.15
CA GLU A 194 -0.77 -28.02 -12.13
C GLU A 194 -1.12 -28.53 -13.52
N CYS A 195 -1.12 -27.66 -14.54
CA CYS A 195 -1.32 -28.06 -15.93
C CYS A 195 -0.23 -29.04 -16.42
N ALA A 196 1.02 -28.85 -16.01
CA ALA A 196 2.11 -29.76 -16.33
C ALA A 196 1.95 -31.13 -15.63
N LYS A 197 1.51 -31.15 -14.37
CA LYS A 197 1.21 -32.39 -13.63
C LYS A 197 0.06 -33.16 -14.28
N LYS A 198 -1.03 -32.49 -14.67
CA LYS A 198 -2.16 -33.11 -15.39
C LYS A 198 -1.72 -33.72 -16.72
N ARG A 199 -0.91 -33.00 -17.52
CA ARG A 199 -0.35 -33.52 -18.78
C ARG A 199 0.50 -34.78 -18.57
N LYS A 200 1.36 -34.79 -17.55
CA LYS A 200 2.18 -35.98 -17.21
C LYS A 200 1.32 -37.18 -16.77
N ALA A 201 0.24 -36.94 -16.03
CA ALA A 201 -0.68 -37.99 -15.61
C ALA A 201 -1.44 -38.60 -16.81
N CYS A 202 -1.94 -37.77 -17.74
CA CYS A 202 -2.61 -38.27 -18.96
C CYS A 202 -1.67 -39.11 -19.83
N ILE A 203 -0.41 -38.69 -20.01
CA ILE A 203 0.59 -39.46 -20.78
C ILE A 203 0.87 -40.84 -20.15
N PHE A 204 0.75 -40.98 -18.83
CA PHE A 204 0.92 -42.27 -18.15
C PHE A 204 -0.29 -43.20 -18.32
N VAL A 205 -1.50 -42.64 -18.42
CA VAL A 205 -2.73 -43.42 -18.62
C VAL A 205 -2.81 -43.96 -20.05
N ASP A 206 -2.36 -43.20 -21.06
CA ASP A 206 -2.40 -43.64 -22.47
C ASP A 206 -1.32 -44.67 -22.86
N LYS A 207 -0.45 -45.08 -21.92
CA LYS A 207 0.63 -46.05 -22.14
C LYS A 207 0.42 -47.41 -21.45
N SER A 208 -0.75 -47.62 -20.84
CA SER A 208 -1.12 -48.88 -20.16
C SER A 208 -2.24 -49.58 -20.91
#